data_AF-A0A480R4L3-F1
#
_entry.id   AF-A0A480R4L3-F1
#
_cell.length_a   1.000
_cell.length_b   1.000
_cell.length_c   1.000
_cell.angle_alpha   90.00
_cell.angle_beta   90.00
_cell.angle_gamma   90.00
#
_symmetry.space_group_name_H-M   'P 1'
#
loop_
_entity.id
_entity.type
_entity.pdbx_description
1 polymer ?
#
loop_
_entity_poly.entity_id
_entity_poly.type
_entity_poly.pdbx_seq_one_letter_code
_entity_poly.pdbx_strand_id
1 'polypeptide(L)'
;MESSPLELPADTLQRIASELRCHPTDERVALRLDEEDEMKHFRECFYIPKKQDLPPIDLSLVDKDEDAIYFLGNSLGLQPKMVKTYLEEELDKWAKMGAYGHEVGKRPWIIGDEVILGLMTDIVGANEKEIALMNGLTLNLHLLLLSFFKPTTKRYKILLEAKAFPSDHYAIESQLQLHGLQVEKSMRIIEPREGEETLRMEDIIEVIENEGDSIAVILFSGVHFYTGQLFNIPAITKAGQAKGCFVGFDLAHAVGNVELYLHDWGVDFACWCSYKYLNSGAGGLAGAFVHEKHAYTIKPTTKSMPIQLNLPNPIDDILPTVSVFHIESMEDITCSCVNAHYLIISNSPFN
;
A
#
# COMPACT_ATOMS: atom_id res chain seq x y z
N MET A 1 -23.92 -4.03 -24.39
CA MET A 1 -23.65 -5.49 -24.34
C MET A 1 -23.70 -5.84 -22.88
N GLU A 2 -24.69 -6.62 -22.46
CA GLU A 2 -24.71 -7.17 -21.10
C GLU A 2 -23.44 -8.02 -20.95
N SER A 3 -22.58 -7.65 -20.01
CA SER A 3 -21.44 -8.49 -19.63
C SER A 3 -22.01 -9.85 -19.24
N SER A 4 -21.58 -10.92 -19.91
CA SER A 4 -21.81 -12.27 -19.42
C SER A 4 -21.43 -12.29 -17.93
N PRO A 5 -22.25 -12.87 -17.03
CA PRO A 5 -21.84 -13.00 -15.64
C PRO A 5 -20.48 -13.71 -15.64
N LEU A 6 -19.49 -13.07 -15.03
CA LEU A 6 -18.16 -13.65 -14.86
C LEU A 6 -18.32 -14.99 -14.13
N GLU A 7 -17.71 -16.04 -14.69
CA GLU A 7 -17.71 -17.40 -14.11
C GLU A 7 -17.03 -17.36 -12.74
N LEU A 8 -17.64 -17.97 -11.71
CA LEU A 8 -17.02 -18.05 -10.38
C LEU A 8 -15.84 -19.03 -10.42
N PRO A 9 -14.78 -18.83 -9.62
CA PRO A 9 -13.62 -19.73 -9.64
C PRO A 9 -13.96 -21.20 -9.41
N ALA A 10 -14.93 -21.51 -8.53
CA ALA A 10 -15.36 -22.88 -8.29
C ALA A 10 -16.00 -23.52 -9.54
N ASP A 11 -16.75 -22.74 -10.32
CA ASP A 11 -17.36 -23.20 -11.57
C ASP A 11 -16.29 -23.42 -12.64
N THR A 12 -15.30 -22.53 -12.73
CA THR A 12 -14.11 -22.69 -13.59
C THR A 12 -13.39 -24.01 -13.32
N LEU A 13 -13.14 -24.35 -12.04
CA LEU A 13 -12.51 -25.62 -11.66
C LEU A 13 -13.33 -26.83 -12.09
N GLN A 14 -14.65 -26.79 -11.91
CA GLN A 14 -15.55 -27.87 -12.34
C GLN A 14 -15.55 -28.05 -13.86
N ARG A 15 -15.60 -26.93 -14.60
CA ARG A 15 -15.57 -26.92 -16.07
C ARG A 15 -14.28 -27.53 -16.60
N ILE A 16 -13.12 -27.06 -16.13
CA ILE A 16 -11.80 -27.58 -16.54
C ILE A 16 -11.67 -29.07 -16.22
N ALA A 17 -12.10 -29.50 -15.04
CA ALA A 17 -12.05 -30.91 -14.65
C ALA A 17 -12.91 -31.80 -15.58
N SER A 18 -14.08 -31.30 -15.99
CA SER A 18 -14.95 -31.97 -16.96
C SER A 18 -14.29 -32.10 -18.33
N GLU A 19 -13.65 -31.05 -18.82
CA GLU A 19 -12.89 -31.04 -20.08
C GLU A 19 -11.73 -32.04 -20.06
N LEU A 20 -11.02 -32.14 -18.93
CA LEU A 20 -9.92 -33.07 -18.71
C LEU A 20 -10.37 -34.51 -18.36
N ARG A 21 -11.68 -34.72 -18.15
CA ARG A 21 -12.27 -35.98 -17.68
C ARG A 21 -11.60 -36.47 -16.38
N CYS A 22 -11.45 -35.59 -15.41
CA CYS A 22 -10.87 -35.85 -14.10
C CYS A 22 -11.76 -35.32 -12.96
N HIS A 23 -11.37 -35.59 -11.71
CA HIS A 23 -12.01 -34.96 -10.55
C HIS A 23 -11.48 -33.53 -10.37
N PRO A 24 -12.28 -32.56 -9.86
CA PRO A 24 -11.82 -31.17 -9.65
C PRO A 24 -10.60 -30.99 -8.74
N THR A 25 -10.28 -32.00 -7.94
CA THR A 25 -9.12 -32.02 -7.02
C THR A 25 -7.93 -32.80 -7.58
N ASP A 26 -7.97 -33.18 -8.86
CA ASP A 26 -6.89 -33.90 -9.54
C ASP A 26 -5.77 -32.91 -9.93
N GLU A 27 -4.51 -33.31 -9.78
CA GLU A 27 -3.32 -32.50 -10.11
C GLU A 27 -3.37 -31.93 -11.53
N ARG A 28 -3.96 -32.68 -12.48
CA ARG A 28 -4.11 -32.25 -13.87
C ARG A 28 -4.89 -30.95 -14.03
N VAL A 29 -5.80 -30.62 -13.11
CA VAL A 29 -6.54 -29.35 -13.11
C VAL A 29 -5.59 -28.19 -12.82
N ALA A 30 -4.72 -28.32 -11.82
CA ALA A 30 -3.73 -27.30 -11.49
C ALA A 30 -2.71 -27.11 -12.62
N LEU A 31 -2.20 -28.22 -13.19
CA LEU A 31 -1.27 -28.14 -14.33
C LEU A 31 -1.90 -27.47 -15.56
N ARG A 32 -3.19 -27.71 -15.84
CA ARG A 32 -3.92 -27.02 -16.92
C ARG A 32 -4.04 -25.52 -16.65
N LEU A 33 -4.34 -25.12 -15.41
CA LEU A 33 -4.39 -23.70 -15.03
C LEU A 33 -3.02 -23.03 -15.19
N ASP A 34 -1.94 -23.68 -14.76
CA ASP A 34 -0.57 -23.17 -14.96
C ASP A 34 -0.19 -23.10 -16.46
N GLU A 35 -0.70 -24.01 -17.29
CA GLU A 35 -0.48 -23.97 -18.74
C GLU A 35 -1.15 -22.75 -19.39
N GLU A 36 -2.38 -22.43 -18.96
CA GLU A 36 -3.22 -21.35 -19.47
C GLU A 36 -2.93 -19.98 -18.83
N ASP A 37 -2.17 -19.95 -17.72
CA ASP A 37 -1.77 -18.70 -17.08
C ASP A 37 -0.82 -17.88 -17.99
N GLU A 38 -1.33 -16.77 -18.51
CA GLU A 38 -0.58 -15.82 -19.33
C GLU A 38 0.55 -15.13 -18.51
N MET A 39 0.42 -15.07 -17.18
CA MET A 39 1.39 -14.46 -16.27
C MET A 39 2.48 -15.43 -15.78
N LYS A 40 2.42 -16.72 -16.08
CA LYS A 40 3.34 -17.74 -15.51
C LYS A 40 4.82 -17.41 -15.68
N HIS A 41 5.17 -16.70 -16.75
CA HIS A 41 6.53 -16.29 -17.06
C HIS A 41 7.11 -15.30 -16.03
N PHE A 42 6.27 -14.53 -15.33
CA PHE A 42 6.71 -13.64 -14.26
C PHE A 42 7.29 -14.39 -13.06
N ARG A 43 6.95 -15.66 -12.87
CA ARG A 43 7.58 -16.50 -11.84
C ARG A 43 9.10 -16.53 -11.97
N GLU A 44 9.60 -16.49 -13.20
CA GLU A 44 11.04 -16.47 -13.49
C GLU A 44 11.72 -15.14 -13.15
N CYS A 45 10.96 -14.09 -12.85
CA CYS A 45 11.50 -12.79 -12.46
C CYS A 45 11.91 -12.72 -10.98
N PHE A 46 11.61 -13.74 -10.17
CA PHE A 46 11.84 -13.75 -8.72
C PHE A 46 12.83 -14.82 -8.29
N TYR A 47 13.56 -14.53 -7.20
CA TYR A 47 14.30 -15.56 -6.47
C TYR A 47 13.36 -16.31 -5.54
N ILE A 48 12.99 -17.54 -5.91
CA ILE A 48 12.20 -18.43 -5.06
C ILE A 48 13.15 -19.26 -4.18
N PRO A 49 12.97 -19.29 -2.85
CA PRO A 49 13.80 -20.09 -1.95
C PRO A 49 13.74 -21.58 -2.29
N LYS A 50 14.85 -22.30 -2.14
CA LYS A 50 14.86 -23.77 -2.19
C LYS A 50 14.46 -24.35 -0.85
N LYS A 51 13.74 -25.48 -0.86
CA LYS A 51 13.28 -26.15 0.37
C LYS A 51 14.43 -26.41 1.33
N GLN A 52 15.59 -26.84 0.83
CA GLN A 52 16.77 -27.13 1.65
C GLN A 52 17.37 -25.95 2.41
N ASP A 53 17.10 -24.72 1.96
CA ASP A 53 17.64 -23.51 2.56
C ASP A 53 16.70 -22.91 3.63
N LEU A 54 15.51 -23.49 3.81
CA LEU A 54 14.51 -22.99 4.77
C LEU A 54 14.86 -23.44 6.19
N PRO A 55 14.96 -22.51 7.18
CA PRO A 55 15.39 -22.86 8.54
C PRO A 55 14.58 -23.94 9.27
N PRO A 56 13.23 -23.99 9.19
CA PRO A 56 12.45 -24.96 9.96
C PRO A 56 12.26 -26.31 9.25
N ILE A 57 12.89 -26.53 8.09
CA ILE A 57 12.58 -27.70 7.25
C ILE A 57 13.19 -28.99 7.83
N ASP A 58 12.42 -30.08 7.76
CA ASP A 58 12.96 -31.42 7.94
C ASP A 58 13.31 -32.00 6.56
N LEU A 59 14.62 -32.09 6.27
CA LEU A 59 15.12 -32.58 4.97
C LEU A 59 14.74 -34.03 4.67
N SER A 60 14.33 -34.81 5.67
CA SER A 60 13.86 -36.18 5.45
C SER A 60 12.45 -36.26 4.85
N LEU A 61 11.71 -35.15 4.88
CA LEU A 61 10.31 -35.07 4.44
C LEU A 61 10.14 -34.35 3.10
N VAL A 62 11.22 -33.87 2.49
CA VAL A 62 11.15 -33.02 1.29
C VAL A 62 12.21 -33.36 0.25
N ASP A 63 11.88 -33.09 -1.01
CA ASP A 63 12.85 -33.03 -2.09
C ASP A 63 13.66 -31.73 -2.01
N LYS A 64 14.94 -31.86 -1.64
CA LYS A 64 15.81 -30.77 -1.22
C LYS A 64 15.95 -29.62 -2.25
N ASP A 65 16.00 -29.96 -3.54
CA ASP A 65 16.30 -29.04 -4.65
C ASP A 65 15.05 -28.36 -5.22
N GLU A 66 13.86 -28.76 -4.76
CA GLU A 66 12.60 -28.13 -5.15
C GLU A 66 12.44 -26.73 -4.56
N ASP A 67 11.64 -25.92 -5.25
CA ASP A 67 11.25 -24.60 -4.77
C ASP A 67 10.33 -24.72 -3.55
N ALA A 68 10.43 -23.73 -2.67
CA ALA A 68 9.53 -23.55 -1.55
C ALA A 68 8.12 -23.18 -2.04
N ILE A 69 7.10 -23.67 -1.35
CA ILE A 69 5.73 -23.16 -1.46
C ILE A 69 5.65 -21.90 -0.60
N TYR A 70 5.98 -20.75 -1.20
CA TYR A 70 6.12 -19.48 -0.48
C TYR A 70 4.80 -18.70 -0.41
N PHE A 71 3.98 -19.01 0.59
CA PHE A 71 2.71 -18.31 0.86
C PHE A 71 2.83 -17.23 1.93
N LEU A 72 3.91 -16.44 1.88
CA LEU A 72 4.17 -15.34 2.81
C LEU A 72 4.51 -14.00 2.12
N GLY A 73 4.22 -13.88 0.82
CA GLY A 73 4.42 -12.64 0.04
C GLY A 73 3.59 -11.46 0.54
N ASN A 74 2.49 -11.73 1.25
CA ASN A 74 1.66 -10.72 1.92
C ASN A 74 2.35 -10.08 3.14
N SER A 75 3.48 -10.63 3.62
CA SER A 75 4.28 -10.09 4.72
C SER A 75 5.66 -9.65 4.26
N LEU A 76 6.36 -10.49 3.51
CA LEU A 76 7.62 -10.16 2.87
C LEU A 76 7.61 -10.71 1.44
N GLY A 77 7.58 -9.82 0.47
CA GLY A 77 7.62 -10.18 -0.94
C GLY A 77 8.93 -10.86 -1.35
N LEU A 78 8.86 -11.73 -2.36
CA LEU A 78 10.05 -12.38 -2.92
C LEU A 78 10.92 -11.35 -3.64
N GLN A 79 12.24 -11.53 -3.61
CA GLN A 79 13.17 -10.60 -4.25
C GLN A 79 13.09 -10.68 -5.79
N PRO A 80 12.82 -9.58 -6.50
CA PRO A 80 13.00 -9.52 -7.95
C PRO A 80 14.47 -9.69 -8.34
N LYS A 81 14.74 -10.49 -9.39
CA LYS A 81 16.11 -10.76 -9.86
C LYS A 81 16.87 -9.49 -10.28
N MET A 82 16.15 -8.44 -10.68
CA MET A 82 16.72 -7.16 -11.12
C MET A 82 17.13 -6.20 -10.00
N VAL A 83 16.77 -6.48 -8.73
CA VAL A 83 17.16 -5.62 -7.60
C VAL A 83 18.66 -5.38 -7.57
N LYS A 84 19.47 -6.45 -7.72
CA LYS A 84 20.93 -6.35 -7.72
C LYS A 84 21.43 -5.43 -8.83
N THR A 85 20.91 -5.57 -10.04
CA THR A 85 21.33 -4.76 -11.19
C THR A 85 21.06 -3.28 -10.97
N TYR A 86 19.89 -2.91 -10.43
CA TYR A 86 19.56 -1.49 -10.22
C TYR A 86 20.37 -0.87 -9.08
N LEU A 87 20.65 -1.65 -8.02
CA LEU A 87 21.58 -1.25 -6.99
C LEU A 87 22.99 -1.01 -7.55
N GLU A 88 23.49 -1.91 -8.38
CA GLU A 88 24.80 -1.78 -9.03
C GLU A 88 24.88 -0.53 -9.91
N GLU A 89 23.80 -0.15 -10.62
CA GLU A 89 23.76 1.10 -11.41
C GLU A 89 24.02 2.35 -10.54
N GLU A 90 23.37 2.47 -9.39
CA GLU A 90 23.51 3.64 -8.51
C GLU A 90 24.83 3.61 -7.72
N LEU A 91 25.30 2.43 -7.30
CA LEU A 91 26.61 2.26 -6.67
C LEU A 91 27.74 2.63 -7.65
N ASP A 92 27.62 2.23 -8.92
CA ASP A 92 28.56 2.62 -9.97
C ASP A 92 28.54 4.12 -10.21
N LYS A 93 27.36 4.74 -10.25
CA LYS A 93 27.21 6.19 -10.41
C LYS A 93 27.91 6.92 -9.26
N TRP A 94 27.69 6.47 -8.02
CA TRP A 94 28.34 7.04 -6.84
C TRP A 94 29.86 6.91 -6.92
N ALA A 95 30.38 5.71 -7.23
CA ALA A 95 31.81 5.47 -7.32
C ALA A 95 32.49 6.29 -8.43
N LYS A 96 31.81 6.49 -9.58
CA LYS A 96 32.36 7.20 -10.74
C LYS A 96 32.23 8.71 -10.64
N MET A 97 31.14 9.21 -10.08
CA MET A 97 30.72 10.61 -10.21
C MET A 97 30.59 11.34 -8.87
N GLY A 98 30.64 10.66 -7.73
CA GLY A 98 30.46 11.29 -6.42
C GLY A 98 29.19 12.13 -6.36
N ALA A 99 29.31 13.38 -5.89
CA ALA A 99 28.18 14.31 -5.74
C ALA A 99 27.47 14.67 -7.05
N TYR A 100 28.11 14.54 -8.22
CA TYR A 100 27.42 14.82 -9.49
C TYR A 100 26.23 13.88 -9.74
N GLY A 101 26.20 12.71 -9.10
CA GLY A 101 25.06 11.78 -9.13
C GLY A 101 23.73 12.36 -8.63
N HIS A 102 23.78 13.48 -7.89
CA HIS A 102 22.58 14.21 -7.46
C HIS A 102 21.75 14.74 -8.62
N GLU A 103 22.38 15.16 -9.71
CA GLU A 103 21.73 15.87 -10.82
C GLU A 103 21.69 15.08 -12.13
N VAL A 104 22.43 13.97 -12.23
CA VAL A 104 22.62 13.22 -13.49
C VAL A 104 22.28 11.73 -13.37
N GLY A 105 22.13 11.09 -14.53
CA GLY A 105 21.89 9.65 -14.67
C GLY A 105 20.42 9.31 -14.90
N LYS A 106 20.12 8.00 -14.91
CA LYS A 106 18.74 7.52 -15.09
C LYS A 106 17.82 7.93 -13.93
N ARG A 107 18.37 8.02 -12.72
CA ARG A 107 17.68 8.38 -11.47
C ARG A 107 18.50 9.44 -10.74
N PRO A 108 18.45 10.73 -11.13
CA PRO A 108 19.13 11.78 -10.38
C PRO A 108 18.64 11.77 -8.93
N TRP A 109 19.56 11.70 -7.96
CA TRP A 109 19.21 11.45 -6.56
C TRP A 109 18.31 12.53 -5.94
N ILE A 110 18.35 13.76 -6.44
CA ILE A 110 17.48 14.85 -5.97
C ILE A 110 15.99 14.57 -6.25
N ILE A 111 15.68 13.82 -7.31
CA ILE A 111 14.32 13.51 -7.77
C ILE A 111 14.12 12.00 -7.94
N GLY A 112 14.90 11.19 -7.22
CA GLY A 112 14.95 9.74 -7.44
C GLY A 112 13.60 9.05 -7.19
N ASP A 113 12.83 9.58 -6.25
CA ASP A 113 11.45 9.21 -5.95
C ASP A 113 10.47 9.63 -7.06
N GLU A 114 10.59 10.87 -7.55
CA GLU A 114 9.72 11.41 -8.61
C GLU A 114 9.83 10.63 -9.92
N VAL A 115 11.03 10.15 -10.26
CA VAL A 115 11.31 9.40 -11.51
C VAL A 115 10.49 8.10 -11.61
N ILE A 116 10.06 7.52 -10.49
CA ILE A 116 9.34 6.25 -10.45
C ILE A 116 7.87 6.38 -10.05
N LEU A 117 7.37 7.59 -9.80
CA LEU A 117 5.97 7.84 -9.42
C LEU A 117 4.98 7.37 -10.49
N GLY A 118 5.33 7.55 -11.78
CA GLY A 118 4.49 7.12 -12.89
C GLY A 118 4.12 5.64 -12.80
N LEU A 119 5.02 4.79 -12.27
CA LEU A 119 4.78 3.35 -12.13
C LEU A 119 3.76 3.01 -11.03
N MET A 120 3.43 3.96 -10.15
CA MET A 120 2.43 3.78 -9.10
C MET A 120 1.02 4.21 -9.52
N THR A 121 0.90 5.01 -10.58
CA THR A 121 -0.37 5.64 -10.96
C THR A 121 -1.48 4.61 -11.20
N ASP A 122 -1.19 3.54 -11.95
CA ASP A 122 -2.13 2.44 -12.21
C ASP A 122 -2.34 1.55 -10.96
N ILE A 123 -1.30 1.36 -10.14
CA ILE A 123 -1.36 0.48 -8.95
C ILE A 123 -2.32 1.05 -7.89
N VAL A 124 -2.35 2.37 -7.72
CA VAL A 124 -3.24 3.03 -6.73
C VAL A 124 -4.39 3.80 -7.36
N GLY A 125 -4.45 3.90 -8.69
CA GLY A 125 -5.44 4.69 -9.42
C GLY A 125 -5.46 6.16 -8.97
N ALA A 126 -4.30 6.81 -9.06
CA ALA A 126 -4.11 8.21 -8.70
C ALA A 126 -3.11 8.91 -9.64
N ASN A 127 -3.17 10.24 -9.71
CA ASN A 127 -2.22 11.02 -10.49
C ASN A 127 -0.87 11.13 -9.78
N GLU A 128 0.24 11.31 -10.51
CA GLU A 128 1.58 11.44 -9.93
C GLU A 128 1.66 12.53 -8.84
N LYS A 129 0.97 13.66 -9.02
CA LYS A 129 0.95 14.77 -8.05
C LYS A 129 0.27 14.43 -6.71
N GLU A 130 -0.53 13.38 -6.70
CA GLU A 130 -1.25 12.88 -5.54
C GLU A 130 -0.47 11.77 -4.82
N ILE A 131 0.67 11.33 -5.35
CA ILE A 131 1.50 10.23 -4.82
C ILE A 131 2.87 10.76 -4.37
N ALA A 132 3.31 10.34 -3.19
CA ALA A 132 4.69 10.47 -2.73
C ALA A 132 5.20 9.10 -2.32
N LEU A 133 6.40 8.75 -2.78
CA LEU A 133 7.15 7.62 -2.23
C LEU A 133 8.12 8.23 -1.23
N MET A 134 8.02 7.86 0.05
CA MET A 134 8.80 8.46 1.13
C MET A 134 8.75 7.62 2.41
N ASN A 135 9.80 7.73 3.24
CA ASN A 135 9.84 7.25 4.63
C ASN A 135 9.44 5.76 4.81
N GLY A 136 8.97 5.43 6.02
CA GLY A 136 8.25 4.19 6.32
C GLY A 136 6.75 4.42 6.53
N LEU A 137 5.97 3.35 6.46
CA LEU A 137 4.49 3.38 6.46
C LEU A 137 3.90 4.16 7.65
N THR A 138 4.23 3.75 8.87
CA THR A 138 3.68 4.39 10.09
C THR A 138 4.12 5.84 10.23
N LEU A 139 5.32 6.18 9.75
CA LEU A 139 5.78 7.56 9.74
C LEU A 139 4.92 8.40 8.78
N ASN A 140 4.65 7.92 7.57
CA ASN A 140 3.73 8.59 6.64
C ASN A 140 2.34 8.74 7.24
N LEU A 141 1.83 7.71 7.93
CA LEU A 141 0.54 7.77 8.61
C LEU A 141 0.50 8.90 9.65
N HIS A 142 1.56 9.06 10.44
CA HIS A 142 1.68 10.18 11.38
C HIS A 142 1.67 11.53 10.68
N LEU A 143 2.42 11.70 9.59
CA LEU A 143 2.48 12.97 8.85
C LEU A 143 1.11 13.36 8.28
N LEU A 144 0.37 12.38 7.75
CA LEU A 144 -0.98 12.57 7.25
C LEU A 144 -1.94 12.94 8.40
N LEU A 145 -1.92 12.18 9.50
CA LEU A 145 -2.78 12.45 10.65
C LEU A 145 -2.51 13.83 11.28
N LEU A 146 -1.26 14.28 11.36
CA LEU A 146 -0.93 15.62 11.86
C LEU A 146 -1.62 16.75 11.07
N SER A 147 -1.99 16.52 9.81
CA SER A 147 -2.63 17.54 8.95
C SER A 147 -4.13 17.33 8.76
N PHE A 148 -4.59 16.08 8.76
CA PHE A 148 -6.00 15.71 8.60
C PHE A 148 -6.77 15.66 9.92
N PHE A 149 -6.15 15.16 11.00
CA PHE A 149 -6.79 15.08 12.31
C PHE A 149 -6.69 16.43 13.05
N LYS A 150 -7.74 17.24 12.92
CA LYS A 150 -7.87 18.56 13.56
C LYS A 150 -9.06 18.55 14.52
N PRO A 151 -8.93 17.93 15.71
CA PRO A 151 -10.06 17.73 16.61
C PRO A 151 -10.61 19.06 17.13
N THR A 152 -11.93 19.08 17.34
CA THR A 152 -12.69 20.18 17.96
C THR A 152 -13.53 19.64 19.11
N THR A 153 -14.15 20.52 19.89
CA THR A 153 -15.05 20.09 20.98
C THR A 153 -16.25 19.26 20.51
N LYS A 154 -16.66 19.37 19.24
CA LYS A 154 -17.78 18.61 18.67
C LYS A 154 -17.34 17.38 17.88
N ARG A 155 -16.19 17.45 17.20
CA ARG A 155 -15.69 16.45 16.25
C ARG A 155 -14.23 16.13 16.57
N TYR A 156 -13.98 15.03 17.26
CA TYR A 156 -12.66 14.69 17.81
C TYR A 156 -12.34 13.19 17.78
N LYS A 157 -13.28 12.32 17.42
CA LYS A 157 -13.03 10.88 17.38
C LYS A 157 -12.25 10.48 16.14
N ILE A 158 -11.47 9.40 16.26
CA ILE A 158 -10.93 8.63 15.13
C ILE A 158 -11.65 7.29 15.13
N LEU A 159 -12.25 6.92 13.99
CA LEU A 159 -12.94 5.65 13.78
C LEU A 159 -12.01 4.65 13.08
N LEU A 160 -11.88 3.43 13.62
CA LEU A 160 -11.07 2.33 13.08
C LEU A 160 -11.72 0.97 13.35
N GLU A 161 -11.22 -0.09 12.70
CA GLU A 161 -11.61 -1.47 12.97
C GLU A 161 -10.96 -2.05 14.26
N ALA A 162 -11.64 -3.01 14.88
CA ALA A 162 -11.09 -3.77 15.99
C ALA A 162 -9.91 -4.62 15.57
N LYS A 163 -8.92 -4.71 16.47
CA LYS A 163 -7.67 -5.45 16.24
C LYS A 163 -6.96 -5.01 14.96
N ALA A 164 -7.06 -3.72 14.61
CA ALA A 164 -6.22 -3.09 13.60
C ALA A 164 -4.74 -3.43 13.84
N PHE A 165 -3.93 -3.32 12.78
CA PHE A 165 -2.52 -3.64 12.88
C PHE A 165 -1.86 -2.84 14.02
N PRO A 166 -1.00 -3.47 14.86
CA PRO A 166 -0.56 -2.83 16.11
C PRO A 166 0.07 -1.45 15.92
N SER A 167 0.80 -1.25 14.83
CA SER A 167 1.44 0.04 14.56
C SER A 167 0.43 1.15 14.30
N ASP A 168 -0.66 0.88 13.58
CA ASP A 168 -1.75 1.81 13.30
C ASP A 168 -2.51 2.16 14.57
N HIS A 169 -2.78 1.14 15.40
CA HIS A 169 -3.42 1.32 16.71
C HIS A 169 -2.60 2.31 17.57
N TYR A 170 -1.30 2.08 17.71
CA TYR A 170 -0.42 2.97 18.47
C TYR A 170 -0.25 4.35 17.81
N ALA A 171 -0.27 4.43 16.49
CA ALA A 171 -0.21 5.71 15.79
C ALA A 171 -1.45 6.57 16.09
N ILE A 172 -2.64 5.97 16.06
CA ILE A 172 -3.91 6.64 16.40
C ILE A 172 -3.93 7.02 17.88
N GLU A 173 -3.55 6.10 18.77
CA GLU A 173 -3.51 6.35 20.21
C GLU A 173 -2.61 7.54 20.55
N SER A 174 -1.39 7.56 20.01
CA SER A 174 -0.43 8.65 20.25
C SER A 174 -0.87 9.98 19.62
N GLN A 175 -1.58 9.97 18.48
CA GLN A 175 -2.18 11.19 17.90
C GLN A 175 -3.28 11.75 18.82
N LEU A 176 -4.15 10.90 19.38
CA LEU A 176 -5.15 11.34 20.35
C LEU A 176 -4.50 11.95 21.61
N GLN A 177 -3.47 11.29 22.13
CA GLN A 177 -2.70 11.77 23.28
C GLN A 177 -1.97 13.10 23.00
N LEU A 178 -1.42 13.28 21.79
CA LEU A 178 -0.79 14.54 21.36
C LEU A 178 -1.75 15.72 21.45
N HIS A 179 -3.05 15.49 21.22
CA HIS A 179 -4.11 16.50 21.36
C HIS A 179 -4.73 16.55 22.77
N GLY A 180 -4.20 15.81 23.75
CA GLY A 180 -4.72 15.77 25.12
C GLY A 180 -6.10 15.11 25.25
N LEU A 181 -6.50 14.28 24.27
CA LEU A 181 -7.78 13.58 24.27
C LEU A 181 -7.71 12.27 25.07
N GLN A 182 -8.83 11.91 25.71
CA GLN A 182 -8.95 10.61 26.38
C GLN A 182 -9.14 9.51 25.33
N VAL A 183 -8.25 8.52 25.31
CA VAL A 183 -8.22 7.45 24.31
C VAL A 183 -9.53 6.68 24.29
N GLU A 184 -10.05 6.28 25.46
CA GLU A 184 -11.26 5.45 25.57
C GLU A 184 -12.52 6.14 25.01
N LYS A 185 -12.53 7.47 24.94
CA LYS A 185 -13.66 8.25 24.41
C LYS A 185 -13.48 8.66 22.96
N SER A 186 -12.23 8.71 22.49
CA SER A 186 -11.87 9.35 21.23
C SER A 186 -11.41 8.33 20.18
N MET A 187 -10.97 7.15 20.61
CA MET A 187 -10.63 6.03 19.75
C MET A 187 -11.86 5.13 19.59
N ARG A 188 -12.62 5.35 18.52
CA ARG A 188 -13.86 4.61 18.27
C ARG A 188 -13.55 3.35 17.45
N ILE A 189 -13.61 2.20 18.10
CA ILE A 189 -13.25 0.90 17.50
C ILE A 189 -14.52 0.13 17.12
N ILE A 190 -14.68 -0.29 15.86
CA ILE A 190 -15.79 -1.17 15.43
C ILE A 190 -15.41 -2.62 15.65
N GLU A 191 -16.19 -3.34 16.44
CA GLU A 191 -16.00 -4.76 16.73
C GLU A 191 -16.92 -5.64 15.88
N PRO A 192 -16.49 -6.86 15.51
CA PRO A 192 -17.39 -7.82 14.87
C PRO A 192 -18.47 -8.26 15.85
N ARG A 193 -19.59 -8.77 15.31
CA ARG A 193 -20.67 -9.35 16.10
C ARG A 193 -20.18 -10.59 16.86
N GLU A 194 -20.87 -10.95 17.94
CA GLU A 194 -20.53 -12.16 18.71
C GLU A 194 -20.55 -13.41 17.80
N GLY A 195 -19.44 -14.15 17.80
CA GLY A 195 -19.25 -15.32 16.94
C GLY A 195 -18.70 -15.02 15.53
N GLU A 196 -18.45 -13.75 15.20
CA GLU A 196 -17.84 -13.32 13.94
C GLU A 196 -16.43 -12.77 14.13
N GLU A 197 -15.58 -12.89 13.11
CA GLU A 197 -14.24 -12.30 13.10
C GLU A 197 -14.13 -11.11 12.14
N THR A 198 -14.96 -11.08 11.10
CA THR A 198 -15.03 -10.02 10.09
C THR A 198 -16.13 -9.03 10.40
N LEU A 199 -15.97 -7.78 9.96
CA LEU A 199 -17.01 -6.77 10.10
C LEU A 199 -18.02 -6.86 8.96
N ARG A 200 -19.30 -6.67 9.27
CA ARG A 200 -20.31 -6.54 8.22
C ARG A 200 -20.37 -5.10 7.72
N MET A 201 -20.58 -4.92 6.43
CA MET A 201 -20.60 -3.58 5.84
C MET A 201 -21.72 -2.73 6.43
N GLU A 202 -22.90 -3.33 6.68
CA GLU A 202 -24.03 -2.65 7.30
C GLU A 202 -23.72 -2.11 8.70
N ASP A 203 -22.91 -2.82 9.49
CA ASP A 203 -22.52 -2.38 10.84
C ASP A 203 -21.55 -1.19 10.77
N ILE A 204 -20.63 -1.20 9.79
CA ILE A 204 -19.72 -0.07 9.54
C ILE A 204 -20.53 1.18 9.16
N ILE A 205 -21.47 1.04 8.22
CA ILE A 205 -22.32 2.15 7.76
C ILE A 205 -23.18 2.69 8.91
N GLU A 206 -23.82 1.81 9.70
CA GLU A 206 -24.64 2.22 10.84
C GLU A 206 -23.85 3.05 11.85
N VAL A 207 -22.62 2.65 12.18
CA VAL A 207 -21.74 3.42 13.08
C VAL A 207 -21.41 4.79 12.49
N ILE A 208 -21.07 4.86 11.20
CA ILE A 208 -20.77 6.13 10.54
C ILE A 208 -21.99 7.05 10.52
N GLU A 209 -23.17 6.55 10.19
CA GLU A 209 -24.40 7.35 10.15
C GLU A 209 -24.77 7.91 11.53
N ASN A 210 -24.67 7.08 12.56
CA ASN A 210 -25.05 7.41 13.93
C ASN A 210 -24.02 8.31 14.66
N GLU A 211 -22.72 8.10 14.44
CA GLU A 211 -21.66 8.77 15.20
C GLU A 211 -20.83 9.78 14.38
N GLY A 212 -21.02 9.81 13.05
CA GLY A 212 -20.19 10.54 12.10
C GLY A 212 -20.03 12.03 12.39
N ASP A 213 -21.02 12.70 12.98
CA ASP A 213 -20.93 14.12 13.33
C ASP A 213 -19.85 14.41 14.40
N SER A 214 -19.47 13.39 15.17
CA SER A 214 -18.42 13.46 16.19
C SER A 214 -17.06 12.90 15.75
N ILE A 215 -16.99 12.29 14.57
CA ILE A 215 -15.80 11.65 14.03
C ILE A 215 -15.05 12.63 13.11
N ALA A 216 -13.79 12.92 13.43
CA ALA A 216 -12.94 13.78 12.62
C ALA A 216 -12.34 13.01 11.44
N VAL A 217 -11.81 11.82 11.72
CA VAL A 217 -11.12 10.96 10.75
C VAL A 217 -11.66 9.54 10.88
N ILE A 218 -11.96 8.92 9.75
CA ILE A 218 -12.10 7.47 9.62
C ILE A 218 -10.78 6.97 9.05
N LEU A 219 -10.16 6.02 9.73
CA LEU A 219 -8.90 5.40 9.32
C LEU A 219 -9.06 3.89 9.43
N PHE A 220 -9.18 3.25 8.27
CA PHE A 220 -9.36 1.80 8.16
C PHE A 220 -8.17 1.18 7.41
N SER A 221 -7.88 -0.09 7.64
CA SER A 221 -7.12 -0.84 6.64
C SER A 221 -7.93 -0.99 5.34
N GLY A 222 -7.27 -1.07 4.18
CA GLY A 222 -7.93 -1.48 2.94
C GLY A 222 -8.25 -2.98 2.96
N VAL A 223 -7.26 -3.77 3.36
CA VAL A 223 -7.40 -5.21 3.65
C VAL A 223 -6.90 -5.47 5.06
N HIS A 224 -7.73 -6.10 5.89
CA HIS A 224 -7.37 -6.40 7.26
C HIS A 224 -6.30 -7.50 7.33
N PHE A 225 -5.18 -7.24 8.02
CA PHE A 225 -3.97 -8.08 7.96
C PHE A 225 -4.18 -9.53 8.44
N TYR A 226 -5.08 -9.74 9.40
CA TYR A 226 -5.28 -11.04 10.03
C TYR A 226 -6.40 -11.84 9.36
N THR A 227 -7.57 -11.21 9.17
CA THR A 227 -8.76 -11.88 8.62
C THR A 227 -8.75 -11.95 7.10
N GLY A 228 -7.90 -11.17 6.43
CA GLY A 228 -7.87 -11.05 4.97
C GLY A 228 -9.09 -10.31 4.39
N GLN A 229 -9.92 -9.69 5.23
CA GLN A 229 -11.12 -8.99 4.78
C GLN A 229 -10.74 -7.75 3.97
N LEU A 230 -11.15 -7.72 2.70
CA LEU A 230 -11.18 -6.52 1.88
C LEU A 230 -12.38 -5.66 2.27
N PHE A 231 -12.14 -4.45 2.76
CA PHE A 231 -13.19 -3.49 3.04
C PHE A 231 -13.64 -2.77 1.77
N ASN A 232 -14.92 -2.38 1.71
CA ASN A 232 -15.45 -1.61 0.59
C ASN A 232 -15.02 -0.13 0.71
N ILE A 233 -13.79 0.16 0.27
CA ILE A 233 -13.14 1.49 0.30
C ILE A 233 -14.06 2.61 -0.23
N PRO A 234 -14.66 2.51 -1.44
CA PRO A 234 -15.50 3.60 -1.94
C PRO A 234 -16.79 3.80 -1.11
N ALA A 235 -17.38 2.73 -0.57
CA ALA A 235 -18.58 2.86 0.26
C ALA A 235 -18.28 3.53 1.61
N ILE A 236 -17.20 3.13 2.28
CA ILE A 236 -16.76 3.75 3.55
C ILE A 236 -16.39 5.22 3.32
N THR A 237 -15.68 5.52 2.23
CA THR A 237 -15.30 6.87 1.83
C THR A 237 -16.52 7.77 1.68
N LYS A 238 -17.51 7.34 0.88
CA LYS A 238 -18.75 8.10 0.66
C LYS A 238 -19.54 8.30 1.95
N ALA A 239 -19.68 7.26 2.77
CA ALA A 239 -20.43 7.35 4.03
C ALA A 239 -19.79 8.34 5.01
N GLY A 240 -18.46 8.27 5.20
CA GLY A 240 -17.74 9.18 6.09
C GLY A 240 -17.82 10.63 5.62
N GLN A 241 -17.57 10.87 4.33
CA GLN A 241 -17.62 12.22 3.76
C GLN A 241 -19.03 12.82 3.81
N ALA A 242 -20.09 12.02 3.67
CA ALA A 242 -21.48 12.48 3.83
C ALA A 242 -21.76 13.02 5.26
N LYS A 243 -20.98 12.57 6.25
CA LYS A 243 -21.03 13.04 7.65
C LYS A 243 -19.97 14.10 7.97
N GLY A 244 -19.21 14.55 6.97
CA GLY A 244 -18.14 15.54 7.12
C GLY A 244 -16.86 15.02 7.76
N CYS A 245 -16.65 13.70 7.77
CA CYS A 245 -15.38 13.09 8.18
C CYS A 245 -14.37 13.14 7.02
N PHE A 246 -13.08 13.24 7.35
CA PHE A 246 -12.05 12.77 6.41
C PHE A 246 -11.96 11.25 6.48
N VAL A 247 -11.75 10.59 5.35
CA VAL A 247 -11.62 9.13 5.25
C VAL A 247 -10.30 8.79 4.59
N GLY A 248 -9.44 8.10 5.35
CA GLY A 248 -8.18 7.59 4.84
C GLY A 248 -7.98 6.12 5.14
N PHE A 249 -7.00 5.53 4.46
CA PHE A 249 -6.75 4.09 4.54
C PHE A 249 -5.26 3.75 4.70
N ASP A 250 -4.98 2.76 5.55
CA ASP A 250 -3.73 2.00 5.46
C ASP A 250 -3.90 0.89 4.41
N LEU A 251 -3.15 0.97 3.34
CA LEU A 251 -3.24 0.08 2.18
C LEU A 251 -2.13 -0.96 2.15
N ALA A 252 -1.45 -1.26 3.27
CA ALA A 252 -0.31 -2.16 3.31
C ALA A 252 -0.60 -3.57 2.75
N HIS A 253 -1.82 -4.08 2.94
CA HIS A 253 -2.26 -5.37 2.38
C HIS A 253 -3.12 -5.24 1.11
N ALA A 254 -3.40 -4.02 0.66
CA ALA A 254 -4.22 -3.75 -0.51
C ALA A 254 -3.38 -3.41 -1.74
N VAL A 255 -2.35 -2.58 -1.59
CA VAL A 255 -1.52 -2.13 -2.71
C VAL A 255 -0.79 -3.31 -3.38
N GLY A 256 -0.90 -3.41 -4.71
CA GLY A 256 -0.35 -4.53 -5.48
C GLY A 256 -1.05 -5.87 -5.28
N ASN A 257 -2.21 -5.90 -4.59
CA ASN A 257 -3.00 -7.11 -4.33
C ASN A 257 -4.43 -6.98 -4.89
N VAL A 258 -5.11 -5.88 -4.57
CA VAL A 258 -6.45 -5.58 -5.09
C VAL A 258 -6.39 -4.32 -5.94
N GLU A 259 -7.32 -4.19 -6.88
CA GLU A 259 -7.45 -2.96 -7.67
C GLU A 259 -7.84 -1.78 -6.78
N LEU A 260 -7.22 -0.63 -7.03
CA LEU A 260 -7.41 0.60 -6.28
C LEU A 260 -7.66 1.76 -7.25
N TYR A 261 -8.64 2.60 -6.92
CA TYR A 261 -8.97 3.80 -7.69
C TYR A 261 -9.09 5.00 -6.75
N LEU A 262 -8.01 5.31 -6.02
CA LEU A 262 -8.06 6.24 -4.89
C LEU A 262 -8.57 7.63 -5.27
N HIS A 263 -8.16 8.14 -6.44
CA HIS A 263 -8.65 9.41 -6.97
C HIS A 263 -10.15 9.35 -7.28
N ASP A 264 -10.59 8.39 -8.08
CA ASP A 264 -12.00 8.27 -8.53
C ASP A 264 -12.96 7.93 -7.39
N TRP A 265 -12.50 7.17 -6.40
CA TRP A 265 -13.26 6.88 -5.18
C TRP A 265 -13.35 8.09 -4.24
N GLY A 266 -12.55 9.13 -4.49
CA GLY A 266 -12.55 10.36 -3.72
C GLY A 266 -11.94 10.19 -2.33
N VAL A 267 -11.07 9.20 -2.11
CA VAL A 267 -10.38 8.95 -0.83
C VAL A 267 -9.64 10.23 -0.40
N ASP A 268 -9.61 10.57 0.88
CA ASP A 268 -8.98 11.84 1.31
C ASP A 268 -7.44 11.71 1.40
N PHE A 269 -6.97 10.61 1.99
CA PHE A 269 -5.56 10.26 2.05
C PHE A 269 -5.36 8.75 2.19
N ALA A 270 -4.18 8.24 1.87
CA ALA A 270 -3.81 6.86 2.16
C ALA A 270 -2.31 6.71 2.36
N CYS A 271 -1.87 5.59 2.92
CA CYS A 271 -0.46 5.23 3.00
C CYS A 271 -0.28 3.73 2.85
N TRP A 272 0.90 3.29 2.40
CA TRP A 272 1.22 1.86 2.24
C TRP A 272 2.71 1.60 2.41
N CYS A 273 3.07 0.35 2.67
CA CYS A 273 4.45 -0.12 2.57
C CYS A 273 4.71 -0.78 1.21
N SER A 274 5.98 -0.91 0.82
CA SER A 274 6.37 -1.54 -0.45
C SER A 274 6.97 -2.95 -0.31
N TYR A 275 7.21 -3.43 0.91
CA TYR A 275 7.92 -4.69 1.12
C TYR A 275 7.05 -5.95 1.12
N LYS A 276 5.71 -5.78 1.03
CA LYS A 276 4.73 -6.88 0.95
C LYS A 276 4.51 -7.28 -0.52
N TYR A 277 3.31 -7.08 -1.05
CA TYR A 277 2.96 -7.40 -2.44
C TYR A 277 3.75 -6.60 -3.47
N LEU A 278 4.33 -5.45 -3.09
CA LEU A 278 5.22 -4.66 -3.94
C LEU A 278 6.70 -5.08 -3.86
N ASN A 279 7.02 -6.18 -3.16
CA ASN A 279 8.29 -6.90 -3.24
C ASN A 279 9.60 -6.06 -3.17
N SER A 280 9.60 -4.92 -2.46
CA SER A 280 10.75 -4.01 -2.42
C SER A 280 11.89 -4.43 -1.48
N GLY A 281 11.73 -5.54 -0.75
CA GLY A 281 12.62 -5.93 0.35
C GLY A 281 12.30 -5.23 1.68
N ALA A 282 12.72 -5.86 2.78
CA ALA A 282 12.34 -5.47 4.14
C ALA A 282 12.69 -4.00 4.46
N GLY A 283 11.72 -3.25 5.01
CA GLY A 283 11.90 -1.84 5.35
C GLY A 283 12.00 -0.91 4.14
N GLY A 284 11.62 -1.39 2.95
CA GLY A 284 11.59 -0.57 1.74
C GLY A 284 10.70 0.66 1.86
N LEU A 285 10.95 1.61 0.97
CA LEU A 285 10.35 2.93 0.94
C LEU A 285 8.82 2.87 0.88
N ALA A 286 8.14 3.53 1.81
CA ALA A 286 6.68 3.57 1.83
C ALA A 286 6.09 4.54 0.80
N GLY A 287 4.78 4.53 0.66
CA GLY A 287 4.04 5.51 -0.14
C GLY A 287 2.97 6.23 0.67
N ALA A 288 2.60 7.40 0.19
CA ALA A 288 1.52 8.23 0.69
C ALA A 288 0.70 8.78 -0.50
N PHE A 289 -0.60 8.87 -0.30
CA PHE A 289 -1.54 9.49 -1.22
C PHE A 289 -2.29 10.62 -0.51
N VAL A 290 -2.43 11.76 -1.17
CA VAL A 290 -3.36 12.82 -0.79
C VAL A 290 -4.08 13.30 -2.03
N HIS A 291 -5.40 13.24 -1.99
CA HIS A 291 -6.21 13.62 -3.14
C HIS A 291 -6.05 15.11 -3.46
N GLU A 292 -5.94 15.43 -4.74
CA GLU A 292 -5.71 16.79 -5.25
C GLU A 292 -6.73 17.83 -4.78
N LYS A 293 -7.95 17.41 -4.43
CA LYS A 293 -8.98 18.29 -3.83
C LYS A 293 -8.51 18.97 -2.54
N HIS A 294 -7.49 18.41 -1.87
CA HIS A 294 -6.90 18.92 -0.63
C HIS A 294 -5.63 19.75 -0.83
N ALA A 295 -5.09 19.86 -2.05
CA ALA A 295 -3.75 20.40 -2.30
C ALA A 295 -3.54 21.86 -1.82
N TYR A 296 -4.64 22.63 -1.73
CA TYR A 296 -4.61 24.02 -1.27
C TYR A 296 -5.16 24.22 0.15
N THR A 297 -5.92 23.27 0.69
CA THR A 297 -6.67 23.41 1.95
C THR A 297 -6.08 22.60 3.10
N ILE A 298 -5.38 21.51 2.79
CA ILE A 298 -4.61 20.73 3.75
C ILE A 298 -3.13 21.02 3.51
N LYS A 299 -2.43 21.43 4.57
CA LYS A 299 -1.01 21.79 4.51
C LYS A 299 -0.22 20.90 5.48
N PRO A 300 1.01 20.54 5.12
CA PRO A 300 1.86 19.73 5.98
C PRO A 300 2.14 20.48 7.28
N THR A 301 1.98 19.78 8.41
CA THR A 301 2.20 20.37 9.74
C THR A 301 3.70 20.52 10.04
N THR A 302 4.52 19.63 9.47
CA THR A 302 5.99 19.70 9.48
C THR A 302 6.47 20.16 8.11
N LYS A 303 7.27 21.24 8.05
CA LYS A 303 7.85 21.75 6.81
C LYS A 303 9.34 21.40 6.71
N SER A 304 9.79 20.96 5.54
CA SER A 304 11.21 20.85 5.18
C SER A 304 11.64 22.02 4.30
N MET A 305 12.97 22.18 4.11
CA MET A 305 13.48 23.15 3.15
C MET A 305 13.19 22.67 1.72
N PRO A 306 12.73 23.55 0.81
CA PRO A 306 12.62 23.19 -0.60
C PRO A 306 14.00 22.80 -1.14
N ILE A 307 14.08 21.71 -1.90
CA ILE A 307 15.32 21.17 -2.51
C ILE A 307 15.85 22.09 -3.64
N GLN A 308 15.21 23.24 -3.89
CA GLN A 308 15.71 24.24 -4.81
C GLN A 308 16.87 25.03 -4.20
N LEU A 309 18.10 24.61 -4.52
CA LEU A 309 19.38 25.21 -4.11
C LEU A 309 19.59 26.69 -4.49
N ASN A 310 18.61 27.37 -5.12
CA ASN A 310 18.77 28.71 -5.71
C ASN A 310 17.71 29.75 -5.34
N LEU A 311 16.87 29.56 -4.31
CA LEU A 311 15.96 30.61 -3.85
C LEU A 311 16.43 31.24 -2.52
N PRO A 312 16.67 32.57 -2.48
CA PRO A 312 16.80 33.27 -1.20
C PRO A 312 15.41 33.37 -0.60
N ASN A 313 15.03 32.44 0.28
CA ASN A 313 13.78 32.41 1.06
C ASN A 313 12.54 33.02 0.35
N PRO A 314 11.66 32.16 -0.16
CA PRO A 314 10.36 32.10 0.50
C PRO A 314 9.85 30.66 0.68
N ILE A 315 9.43 30.35 1.91
CA ILE A 315 8.77 29.10 2.34
C ILE A 315 7.31 29.02 1.82
N ASP A 316 6.88 29.99 0.99
CA ASP A 316 5.48 30.19 0.61
C ASP A 316 5.10 29.60 -0.77
N ASP A 317 6.08 29.27 -1.63
CA ASP A 317 5.84 28.66 -2.96
C ASP A 317 5.95 27.13 -2.92
N ILE A 318 5.22 26.52 -1.98
CA ILE A 318 5.13 25.06 -1.88
C ILE A 318 4.17 24.57 -2.98
N LEU A 319 4.70 23.82 -3.96
CA LEU A 319 3.89 23.21 -5.03
C LEU A 319 2.74 22.37 -4.44
N PRO A 320 1.50 22.52 -4.92
CA PRO A 320 0.32 21.85 -4.37
C PRO A 320 0.30 20.38 -4.77
N THR A 321 1.13 19.58 -4.10
CA THR A 321 1.34 18.14 -4.34
C THR A 321 1.42 17.42 -2.99
N VAL A 322 1.30 16.10 -2.94
CA VAL A 322 1.57 15.36 -1.70
C VAL A 322 3.06 15.37 -1.32
N SER A 323 3.96 15.64 -2.28
CA SER A 323 5.40 15.77 -2.07
C SER A 323 5.78 16.87 -1.05
N VAL A 324 4.84 17.73 -0.67
CA VAL A 324 5.02 18.73 0.40
C VAL A 324 5.13 18.12 1.79
N PHE A 325 4.69 16.87 1.95
CA PHE A 325 4.88 16.08 3.16
C PHE A 325 6.26 15.42 3.22
N HIS A 326 7.10 15.61 2.20
CA HIS A 326 8.46 15.09 2.15
C HIS A 326 9.40 15.88 3.07
N ILE A 327 10.10 15.22 4.00
CA ILE A 327 10.85 15.90 5.07
C ILE A 327 12.36 15.94 4.84
N GLU A 328 12.94 14.93 4.18
CA GLU A 328 14.40 14.79 4.01
C GLU A 328 14.79 14.31 2.61
N SER A 329 16.05 14.51 2.22
CA SER A 329 16.61 13.88 1.02
C SER A 329 16.63 12.36 1.17
N MET A 330 16.20 11.64 0.14
CA MET A 330 15.91 10.21 0.20
C MET A 330 17.13 9.30 0.20
N GLU A 331 16.95 8.08 0.70
CA GLU A 331 17.92 7.00 0.61
C GLU A 331 17.82 6.33 -0.77
N ASP A 332 18.56 6.80 -1.78
CA ASP A 332 18.47 6.35 -3.19
C ASP A 332 18.66 4.83 -3.42
N ILE A 333 19.35 4.17 -2.49
CA ILE A 333 19.52 2.72 -2.46
C ILE A 333 18.14 2.02 -2.35
N THR A 334 17.21 2.59 -1.58
CA THR A 334 15.85 2.04 -1.43
C THR A 334 14.98 2.28 -2.66
N CYS A 335 15.11 3.44 -3.34
CA CYS A 335 14.42 3.72 -4.61
C CYS A 335 14.79 2.69 -5.70
N SER A 336 16.02 2.17 -5.70
CA SER A 336 16.47 1.16 -6.66
C SER A 336 15.75 -0.19 -6.49
N CYS A 337 15.49 -0.61 -5.25
CA CYS A 337 14.75 -1.85 -4.96
C CYS A 337 13.28 -1.73 -5.38
N VAL A 338 12.68 -0.57 -5.12
CA VAL A 338 11.30 -0.25 -5.48
C VAL A 338 11.13 -0.23 -7.01
N ASN A 339 12.04 0.42 -7.73
CA ASN A 339 12.02 0.47 -9.19
C ASN A 339 12.12 -0.91 -9.85
N ALA A 340 12.89 -1.84 -9.27
CA ALA A 340 13.07 -3.19 -9.81
C ALA A 340 11.76 -4.00 -9.82
N HIS A 341 10.91 -3.80 -8.83
CA HIS A 341 9.62 -4.48 -8.79
C HIS A 341 8.57 -3.78 -9.65
N TYR A 342 8.50 -2.46 -9.62
CA TYR A 342 7.47 -1.73 -10.38
C TYR A 342 7.60 -1.90 -11.89
N LEU A 343 8.79 -2.13 -12.41
CA LEU A 343 8.98 -2.50 -13.83
C LEU A 343 8.52 -3.92 -14.17
N ILE A 344 8.33 -4.81 -13.18
CA ILE A 344 7.66 -6.09 -13.40
C ILE A 344 6.15 -5.86 -13.52
N ILE A 345 5.58 -5.05 -12.63
CA ILE A 345 4.14 -4.73 -12.65
C ILE A 345 3.76 -3.98 -13.92
N SER A 346 4.50 -2.93 -14.31
CA SER A 346 4.15 -2.10 -15.48
C SER A 346 4.34 -2.79 -16.83
N ASN A 347 5.02 -3.94 -16.88
CA ASN A 347 5.14 -4.79 -18.07
C ASN A 347 4.11 -5.95 -18.06
N SER A 348 3.20 -6.00 -17.08
CA SER A 348 2.09 -6.94 -17.05
C SER A 348 1.03 -6.56 -18.11
N PRO A 349 0.43 -7.52 -18.83
CA PRO A 349 -0.60 -7.24 -19.84
C PRO A 349 -1.93 -6.71 -19.28
N PHE A 350 -2.03 -6.45 -17.96
CA PHE A 350 -3.24 -6.08 -17.25
C PHE A 350 -3.21 -4.66 -16.64
N ASN A 351 -2.24 -3.81 -17.03
CA ASN A 351 -2.30 -2.36 -16.75
C ASN A 351 -3.24 -1.63 -17.72
#